data_AF-A0A6P1EQQ2-F1
#
_entry.id   AF-A0A6P1EQQ2-F1
#
_cell.length_a   1.000
_cell.length_b   1.000
_cell.length_c   1.000
_cell.angle_alpha   90.00
_cell.angle_beta   90.00
_cell.angle_gamma   90.00
#
_symmetry.space_group_name_H-M   'P 1'
#
loop_
_entity.id
_entity.type
_entity.pdbx_description
1 polymer ?
#
loop_
_entity_poly.entity_id
_entity_poly.type
_entity_poly.pdbx_seq_one_letter_code
_entity_poly.pdbx_strand_id
1 'polypeptide(L)'
;MTLIIAADVQDHLILAGDHCAVMSRVSIESDSDVVISNYRKVYPWKYGAVTASGDVLLAMWFCRLFLHQEQQGGAVDLLQVASEAKQMRARHGIPRTHSMANIYFSLPGADGFALHGLSIRERTIDYEKVEPISTRFSMREERSPDESVCQAFNTLLRPSLFFQTADACDRHHLDLLAAFYTAQSAVDDRVTATFDVFMLDKRTGTGTFWHGSPAPRRLTRMNGDA
;
A
#
# COMPACT_ATOMS: atom_id res chain seq x y z
N MET A 1 -2.90 -4.90 -12.06
CA MET A 1 -2.76 -4.15 -10.79
C MET A 1 -4.14 -3.94 -10.19
N THR A 2 -4.24 -3.81 -8.88
CA THR A 2 -5.48 -3.52 -8.12
C THR A 2 -5.15 -2.38 -7.12
N LEU A 3 -6.11 -1.90 -6.35
CA LEU A 3 -6.02 -0.60 -5.68
C LEU A 3 -5.28 -0.63 -4.31
N ILE A 4 -4.21 0.13 -4.21
CA ILE A 4 -3.63 0.56 -2.92
C ILE A 4 -3.56 2.09 -2.84
N ILE A 5 -3.67 2.59 -1.61
CA ILE A 5 -3.55 4.02 -1.29
C ILE A 5 -2.51 4.15 -0.18
N ALA A 6 -1.52 5.02 -0.36
CA ALA A 6 -0.55 5.34 0.66
C ALA A 6 -0.49 6.87 0.82
N ALA A 7 -0.74 7.38 2.02
CA ALA A 7 -0.79 8.81 2.30
C ALA A 7 0.06 9.19 3.51
N ASP A 8 0.75 10.32 3.42
CA ASP A 8 1.33 11.02 4.56
C ASP A 8 0.42 12.22 4.87
N VAL A 9 -0.22 12.22 6.03
CA VAL A 9 -1.17 13.25 6.47
C VAL A 9 -0.50 14.20 7.49
N GLN A 10 0.81 14.43 7.32
CA GLN A 10 1.68 15.25 8.16
C GLN A 10 2.05 14.60 9.50
N ASP A 11 1.08 14.25 10.35
CA ASP A 11 1.31 13.70 11.69
C ASP A 11 1.04 12.19 11.81
N HIS A 12 0.36 11.61 10.82
CA HIS A 12 0.17 10.17 10.71
C HIS A 12 0.28 9.69 9.25
N LEU A 13 0.59 8.41 9.09
CA LEU A 13 0.63 7.72 7.80
C LEU A 13 -0.58 6.83 7.64
N ILE A 14 -1.07 6.68 6.41
CA ILE A 14 -2.17 5.79 6.05
C ILE A 14 -1.68 4.86 4.94
N LEU A 15 -1.78 3.54 5.15
CA LEU A 15 -1.55 2.52 4.12
C LEU A 15 -2.80 1.65 4.00
N ALA A 16 -3.44 1.68 2.83
CA ALA A 16 -4.67 0.96 2.54
C ALA A 16 -4.53 0.09 1.28
N GLY A 17 -5.30 -0.99 1.23
CA GLY A 17 -5.38 -1.86 0.05
C GLY A 17 -6.69 -2.63 0.01
N ASP A 18 -7.32 -2.70 -1.17
CA ASP A 18 -8.51 -3.53 -1.34
C ASP A 18 -8.17 -5.03 -1.24
N HIS A 19 -9.18 -5.87 -1.08
CA HIS A 19 -9.04 -7.31 -0.93
C HIS A 19 -8.98 -8.10 -2.25
N CYS A 20 -8.62 -7.48 -3.37
CA CYS A 20 -8.53 -8.18 -4.66
C CYS A 20 -7.11 -8.49 -5.12
N ALA A 21 -6.84 -9.75 -5.48
CA ALA A 21 -5.74 -10.10 -6.38
C ALA A 21 -6.29 -10.70 -7.67
N VAL A 22 -5.69 -10.32 -8.79
CA VAL A 22 -5.99 -10.89 -10.10
C VAL A 22 -4.75 -11.61 -10.59
N MET A 23 -4.87 -12.92 -10.84
CA MET A 23 -3.79 -13.75 -11.33
C MET A 23 -4.04 -14.11 -12.79
N SER A 24 -3.16 -13.65 -13.67
CA SER A 24 -3.18 -13.95 -15.10
C SER A 24 -2.14 -15.01 -15.43
N ARG A 25 -2.49 -15.96 -16.31
CA ARG A 25 -1.52 -16.91 -16.85
C ARG A 25 -0.63 -16.22 -17.88
N VAL A 26 0.65 -16.09 -17.58
CA VAL A 26 1.65 -15.44 -18.44
C VAL A 26 1.86 -16.19 -19.79
N SER A 27 1.46 -17.45 -19.88
CA SER A 27 1.74 -18.33 -21.03
C SER A 27 0.60 -18.46 -22.06
N ILE A 28 -0.59 -17.91 -21.80
CA ILE A 28 -1.73 -18.05 -22.70
C ILE A 28 -2.37 -16.66 -22.86
N GLU A 29 -2.42 -16.15 -24.09
CA GLU A 29 -3.14 -14.91 -24.46
C GLU A 29 -4.68 -15.03 -24.30
N SER A 30 -5.18 -16.08 -23.64
CA SER A 30 -6.59 -16.25 -23.31
C SER A 30 -6.84 -15.94 -21.83
N ASP A 31 -7.37 -14.74 -21.59
CA ASP A 31 -8.34 -14.21 -20.60
C ASP A 31 -8.83 -15.00 -19.38
N SER A 32 -8.23 -16.12 -18.98
CA SER A 32 -8.58 -16.82 -17.75
C SER A 32 -7.90 -16.17 -16.55
N ASP A 33 -8.29 -14.93 -16.28
CA ASP A 33 -7.94 -14.25 -15.04
C ASP A 33 -8.65 -14.93 -13.87
N VAL A 34 -7.88 -15.29 -12.85
CA VAL A 34 -8.43 -15.77 -11.59
C VAL A 34 -8.50 -14.60 -10.62
N VAL A 35 -9.71 -14.25 -10.20
CA VAL A 35 -9.97 -13.20 -9.22
C VAL A 35 -10.04 -13.81 -7.82
N ILE A 36 -9.24 -13.28 -6.90
CA ILE A 36 -9.21 -13.64 -5.49
C ILE A 36 -9.67 -12.42 -4.69
N SER A 37 -10.91 -12.44 -4.18
CA SER A 37 -11.60 -11.30 -3.57
C SER A 37 -11.40 -11.15 -2.04
N ASN A 38 -10.51 -11.94 -1.46
CA ASN A 38 -10.14 -11.91 -0.03
C ASN A 38 -8.62 -11.78 0.18
N TYR A 39 -7.89 -11.27 -0.81
CA TYR A 39 -6.44 -11.11 -0.77
C TYR A 39 -6.04 -9.82 -0.04
N ARG A 40 -5.44 -9.94 1.14
CA ARG A 40 -4.96 -8.80 1.93
C ARG A 40 -3.68 -8.22 1.33
N LYS A 41 -3.56 -6.90 1.30
CA LYS A 41 -2.38 -6.20 0.74
C LYS A 41 -1.56 -5.44 1.77
N VAL A 42 -2.17 -5.14 2.91
CA VAL A 42 -1.52 -4.40 3.99
C VAL A 42 -1.04 -5.39 5.03
N TYR A 43 0.28 -5.42 5.25
CA TYR A 43 0.91 -6.34 6.19
C TYR A 43 1.65 -5.55 7.28
N PRO A 44 1.45 -5.87 8.56
CA PRO A 44 2.24 -5.28 9.63
C PRO A 44 3.71 -5.64 9.49
N TRP A 45 4.58 -4.73 9.89
CA TRP A 45 5.99 -5.00 10.09
C TRP A 45 6.54 -4.15 11.25
N LYS A 46 7.78 -4.40 11.68
CA LYS A 46 8.41 -3.81 12.87
C LYS A 46 8.19 -2.30 13.03
N TYR A 47 8.25 -1.53 11.94
CA TYR A 47 8.11 -0.07 11.96
C TYR A 47 6.79 0.43 11.33
N GLY A 48 5.76 -0.42 11.31
CA GLY A 48 4.41 -0.06 10.88
C GLY A 48 3.80 -1.06 9.91
N ALA A 49 3.66 -0.69 8.63
CA ALA A 49 3.08 -1.59 7.62
C ALA A 49 3.75 -1.47 6.24
N VAL A 50 3.56 -2.51 5.44
CA VAL A 50 3.89 -2.57 4.01
C VAL A 50 2.59 -2.81 3.24
N THR A 51 2.36 -2.06 2.16
CA THR A 51 1.29 -2.30 1.19
C THR A 51 1.85 -2.39 -0.22
N ALA A 52 1.29 -3.26 -1.05
CA ALA A 52 1.79 -3.48 -2.41
C ALA A 52 0.69 -3.82 -3.40
N SER A 53 0.90 -3.40 -4.65
CA SER A 53 0.08 -3.72 -5.81
C SER A 53 0.97 -4.08 -7.01
N GLY A 54 0.44 -4.87 -7.95
CA GLY A 54 1.19 -5.36 -9.11
C GLY A 54 1.42 -6.85 -9.06
N ASP A 55 2.60 -7.29 -9.48
CA ASP A 55 3.01 -8.69 -9.41
C ASP A 55 3.11 -9.12 -7.94
N VAL A 56 2.15 -9.92 -7.50
CA VAL A 56 2.03 -10.45 -6.14
C VAL A 56 3.29 -11.20 -5.70
N LEU A 57 3.89 -11.98 -6.61
CA LEU A 57 5.09 -12.76 -6.30
C LEU A 57 6.33 -11.88 -6.22
N LEU A 58 6.40 -10.81 -7.03
CA LEU A 58 7.45 -9.81 -6.91
C LEU A 58 7.39 -9.11 -5.54
N ALA A 59 6.20 -8.63 -5.15
CA ALA A 59 6.00 -8.00 -3.84
C ALA A 59 6.33 -8.95 -2.69
N MET A 60 5.95 -10.23 -2.79
CA MET A 60 6.30 -11.25 -1.80
C MET A 60 7.82 -11.43 -1.70
N TRP A 61 8.53 -11.55 -2.83
CA TRP A 61 10.00 -11.68 -2.83
C TRP A 61 10.67 -10.46 -2.23
N PHE A 62 10.20 -9.26 -2.60
CA PHE A 62 10.67 -8.01 -2.02
C PHE A 62 10.53 -8.04 -0.49
N CYS A 63 9.33 -8.30 0.04
CA CYS A 63 9.09 -8.33 1.49
C CYS A 63 9.97 -9.36 2.20
N ARG A 64 10.17 -10.55 1.62
CA ARG A 64 11.03 -11.58 2.22
C ARG A 64 12.50 -11.15 2.28
N LEU A 65 13.03 -10.61 1.19
CA LEU A 65 14.41 -10.15 1.11
C LEU A 65 14.65 -8.93 2.02
N PHE A 66 13.69 -7.99 2.02
CA PHE A 66 13.69 -6.83 2.90
C PHE A 66 13.77 -7.23 4.37
N LEU A 67 12.86 -8.10 4.82
CA LEU A 67 12.84 -8.56 6.22
C LEU A 67 14.09 -9.38 6.57
N HIS A 68 14.62 -10.17 5.63
CA HIS A 68 15.84 -10.93 5.86
C HIS A 68 17.06 -10.03 6.05
N GLN A 69 17.21 -8.98 5.25
CA GLN A 69 18.31 -8.01 5.41
C GLN A 69 18.18 -7.20 6.70
N GLU A 70 16.96 -6.79 7.07
CA GLU A 70 16.73 -6.07 8.34
C GLU A 70 17.14 -6.92 9.56
N GLN A 71 16.83 -8.22 9.55
CA GLN A 71 17.22 -9.15 10.61
C GLN A 71 18.74 -9.31 10.75
N GLN A 72 19.52 -9.01 9.71
CA GLN A 72 20.98 -9.04 9.76
C GLN A 72 21.58 -7.78 10.42
N GLY A 73 20.75 -6.79 10.78
CA GLY A 73 21.16 -5.58 11.51
C GLY A 73 21.94 -4.55 10.68
N GLY A 74 22.04 -4.77 9.36
CA GLY A 74 22.68 -3.84 8.42
C GLY A 74 21.71 -2.78 7.88
N ALA A 75 22.26 -1.73 7.27
CA ALA A 75 21.47 -0.81 6.45
C ALA A 75 20.89 -1.56 5.24
N VAL A 76 19.58 -1.46 5.04
CA VAL A 76 18.89 -2.14 3.94
C VAL A 76 18.97 -1.29 2.67
N ASP A 77 19.60 -1.80 1.61
CA ASP A 77 19.58 -1.19 0.28
C ASP A 77 18.29 -1.59 -0.45
N LEU A 78 17.30 -0.71 -0.39
CA LEU A 78 15.98 -0.91 -0.98
C LEU A 78 16.02 -1.15 -2.50
N LEU A 79 16.93 -0.47 -3.21
CA LEU A 79 17.06 -0.62 -4.66
C LEU A 79 17.69 -1.97 -5.01
N GLN A 80 18.66 -2.42 -4.22
CA GLN A 80 19.23 -3.75 -4.35
C GLN A 80 18.18 -4.83 -4.06
N VAL A 81 17.43 -4.72 -2.95
CA VAL A 81 16.37 -5.67 -2.59
C VAL A 81 15.31 -5.78 -3.69
N ALA A 82 14.86 -4.65 -4.24
CA ALA A 82 13.90 -4.62 -5.34
C ALA A 82 14.49 -5.23 -6.63
N SER A 83 15.76 -4.96 -6.93
CA SER A 83 16.47 -5.53 -8.07
C SER A 83 16.59 -7.06 -7.95
N GLU A 84 16.96 -7.56 -6.78
CA GLU A 84 17.04 -9.00 -6.49
C GLU A 84 15.67 -9.67 -6.60
N ALA A 85 14.62 -9.07 -6.05
CA ALA A 85 13.26 -9.58 -6.17
C ALA A 85 12.83 -9.70 -7.64
N LYS A 86 13.15 -8.69 -8.47
CA LYS A 86 12.89 -8.71 -9.92
C LYS A 86 13.73 -9.77 -10.65
N GLN A 87 14.98 -9.98 -10.25
CA GLN A 87 15.82 -11.05 -10.79
C GLN A 87 15.28 -12.44 -10.44
N MET A 88 14.75 -12.65 -9.24
CA MET A 88 14.10 -13.91 -8.85
C MET A 88 12.93 -14.23 -9.77
N ARG A 89 12.09 -13.25 -10.10
CA ARG A 89 11.00 -13.44 -11.08
C ARG A 89 11.51 -13.84 -12.46
N ALA A 90 12.57 -13.18 -12.94
CA ALA A 90 13.19 -13.51 -14.24
C ALA A 90 13.78 -14.93 -14.26
N ARG A 91 14.41 -15.38 -13.16
CA ARG A 91 14.92 -16.76 -13.03
C ARG A 91 13.82 -17.82 -13.11
N HIS A 92 12.59 -17.46 -12.75
CA HIS A 92 11.40 -18.32 -12.91
C HIS A 92 10.73 -18.18 -14.28
N GLY A 93 11.41 -17.60 -15.28
CA GLY A 93 10.92 -17.50 -16.66
C GLY A 93 9.87 -16.42 -16.89
N ILE A 94 9.65 -15.52 -15.93
CA ILE A 94 8.66 -14.44 -16.07
C ILE A 94 9.31 -13.24 -16.79
N PRO A 95 8.70 -12.72 -17.87
CA PRO A 95 9.20 -11.54 -18.56
C PRO A 95 9.27 -10.32 -17.62
N ARG A 96 10.29 -9.47 -17.84
CA ARG A 96 10.48 -8.25 -17.04
C ARG A 96 9.30 -7.27 -17.14
N THR A 97 8.59 -7.30 -18.27
CA THR A 97 7.36 -6.53 -18.52
C THR A 97 6.20 -6.93 -17.60
N HIS A 98 6.22 -8.15 -17.08
CA HIS A 98 5.19 -8.66 -16.16
C HIS A 98 5.61 -8.56 -14.69
N SER A 99 6.89 -8.24 -14.43
CA SER A 99 7.45 -8.09 -13.08
C SER A 99 7.47 -6.61 -12.68
N MET A 100 6.29 -6.06 -12.42
CA MET A 100 6.08 -4.66 -12.03
C MET A 100 5.27 -4.57 -10.74
N ALA A 101 5.62 -3.65 -9.86
CA ALA A 101 4.90 -3.43 -8.61
C ALA A 101 5.06 -2.00 -8.12
N ASN A 102 4.10 -1.54 -7.32
CA ASN A 102 4.29 -0.40 -6.44
C ASN A 102 4.22 -0.91 -5.00
N ILE A 103 5.17 -0.50 -4.18
CA ILE A 103 5.29 -0.94 -2.80
C ILE A 103 5.47 0.31 -1.94
N TYR A 104 4.64 0.48 -0.93
CA TYR A 104 4.74 1.57 0.02
C TYR A 104 4.86 1.02 1.44
N PHE A 105 5.70 1.63 2.25
CA PHE A 105 5.99 1.15 3.60
C PHE A 105 6.50 2.27 4.49
N SER A 106 6.25 2.14 5.79
CA SER A 106 6.76 3.08 6.79
C SER A 106 8.15 2.68 7.27
N LEU A 107 9.06 3.64 7.45
CA LEU A 107 10.38 3.47 8.09
C LEU A 107 10.63 4.58 9.12
N PRO A 108 11.51 4.37 10.11
CA PRO A 108 12.03 5.44 10.94
C PRO A 108 12.78 6.48 10.08
N GLY A 109 12.60 7.75 10.39
CA GLY A 109 13.26 8.90 9.80
C GLY A 109 13.65 9.92 10.88
N ALA A 110 14.14 11.08 10.47
CA ALA A 110 14.65 12.10 11.39
C ALA A 110 13.61 12.59 12.42
N ASP A 111 12.35 12.75 11.99
CA ASP A 111 11.26 13.31 12.80
C ASP A 111 10.18 12.26 13.15
N GLY A 112 10.61 11.03 13.44
CA GLY A 112 9.71 9.91 13.74
C GLY A 112 9.61 8.92 12.59
N PHE A 113 8.42 8.63 12.08
CA PHE A 113 8.23 7.72 10.92
C PHE A 113 7.98 8.50 9.63
N ALA A 114 8.44 7.94 8.51
CA ALA A 114 8.22 8.46 7.16
C ALA A 114 7.66 7.37 6.25
N LEU A 115 6.93 7.80 5.21
CA LEU A 115 6.41 6.93 4.17
C LEU A 115 7.39 6.85 3.01
N HIS A 116 7.71 5.64 2.59
CA HIS A 116 8.61 5.35 1.48
C HIS A 116 7.85 4.60 0.39
N GLY A 117 8.25 4.83 -0.85
CA GLY A 117 7.68 4.22 -2.04
C GLY A 117 8.75 3.61 -2.93
N LEU A 118 8.44 2.46 -3.51
CA LEU A 118 9.18 1.84 -4.60
C LEU A 118 8.24 1.63 -5.79
N SER A 119 8.61 2.20 -6.92
CA SER A 119 7.98 2.01 -8.21
C SER A 119 8.86 1.10 -9.06
N ILE A 120 8.53 -0.19 -9.10
CA ILE A 120 9.24 -1.19 -9.91
C ILE A 120 8.54 -1.26 -11.27
N ARG A 121 9.21 -0.78 -12.31
CA ARG A 121 8.75 -0.80 -13.71
C ARG A 121 9.60 -1.77 -14.51
N GLU A 122 9.31 -1.96 -15.81
CA GLU A 122 10.04 -2.89 -16.68
C GLU A 122 11.56 -2.70 -16.60
N ARG A 123 12.01 -1.44 -16.68
CA ARG A 123 13.42 -1.06 -16.82
C ARG A 123 13.97 -0.21 -15.68
N THR A 124 13.09 0.42 -14.89
CA THR A 124 13.47 1.31 -13.79
C THR A 124 12.94 0.80 -12.47
N ILE A 125 13.65 1.15 -11.40
CA ILE A 125 13.20 1.02 -10.02
C ILE A 125 13.40 2.39 -9.42
N ASP A 126 12.29 3.08 -9.18
CA ASP A 126 12.30 4.43 -8.64
C ASP A 126 11.99 4.34 -7.15
N TYR A 127 12.82 4.99 -6.35
CA TYR A 127 12.61 5.13 -4.92
C TYR A 127 12.19 6.56 -4.60
N GLU A 128 11.18 6.70 -3.75
CA GLU A 128 10.76 7.98 -3.20
C GLU A 128 10.60 7.89 -1.68
N LYS A 129 10.91 9.02 -1.03
CA LYS A 129 10.32 9.32 0.27
C LYS A 129 9.09 10.19 -0.02
N VAL A 130 7.91 9.73 0.37
CA VAL A 130 6.67 10.46 0.11
C VAL A 130 6.65 11.70 1.01
N GLU A 131 6.47 12.85 0.37
CA GLU A 131 6.41 14.14 1.06
C GLU A 131 5.15 14.24 1.95
N PRO A 132 5.19 14.99 3.06
CA PRO A 132 4.01 15.26 3.87
C PRO A 132 2.86 15.85 3.05
N ILE A 133 1.63 15.54 3.47
CA ILE A 133 0.39 16.01 2.82
C ILE A 133 0.35 15.57 1.34
N SER A 134 0.76 14.33 1.10
CA SER A 134 0.73 13.71 -0.22
C SER A 134 0.13 12.33 -0.16
N THR A 135 -0.54 11.96 -1.25
CA THR A 135 -1.08 10.62 -1.46
C THR A 135 -0.48 10.00 -2.70
N ARG A 136 -0.31 8.69 -2.65
CA ARG A 136 0.05 7.84 -3.77
C ARG A 136 -1.06 6.83 -3.96
N PHE A 137 -1.61 6.85 -5.16
CA PHE A 137 -2.58 5.88 -5.62
C PHE A 137 -1.85 4.90 -6.53
N SER A 138 -2.05 3.61 -6.34
CA SER A 138 -1.60 2.64 -7.32
C SER A 138 -2.73 1.70 -7.71
N MET A 139 -3.05 1.74 -9.00
CA MET A 139 -4.07 0.93 -9.66
C MET A 139 -3.76 0.85 -11.17
N ARG A 140 -4.64 0.25 -11.97
CA ARG A 140 -4.48 0.21 -13.43
C ARG A 140 -4.78 1.58 -14.03
N GLU A 141 -3.93 2.03 -14.93
CA GLU A 141 -4.06 3.33 -15.60
C GLU A 141 -5.39 3.43 -16.36
N GLU A 142 -5.79 2.39 -17.08
CA GLU A 142 -7.01 2.40 -17.91
C GLU A 142 -8.32 2.42 -17.11
N ARG A 143 -8.24 2.18 -15.80
CA ARG A 143 -9.38 2.13 -14.87
C ARG A 143 -9.18 3.08 -13.69
N SER A 144 -8.19 3.97 -13.75
CA SER A 144 -7.93 4.92 -12.69
C SER A 144 -9.07 5.95 -12.61
N PRO A 145 -9.48 6.38 -11.41
CA PRO A 145 -10.44 7.46 -11.27
C PRO A 145 -9.81 8.75 -11.79
N ASP A 146 -10.67 9.65 -12.27
CA ASP A 146 -10.23 10.95 -12.78
C ASP A 146 -9.35 11.69 -11.77
N GLU A 147 -8.42 12.50 -12.26
CA GLU A 147 -7.51 13.28 -11.42
C GLU A 147 -8.27 14.16 -10.42
N SER A 148 -9.44 14.67 -10.81
CA SER A 148 -10.34 15.45 -9.95
C SER A 148 -10.84 14.66 -8.73
N VAL A 149 -11.08 13.35 -8.88
CA VAL A 149 -11.50 12.46 -7.79
C VAL A 149 -10.33 12.21 -6.84
N CYS A 150 -9.13 11.96 -7.37
CA CYS A 150 -7.91 11.85 -6.57
C CYS A 150 -7.62 13.17 -5.81
N GLN A 151 -7.82 14.31 -6.46
CA GLN A 151 -7.64 15.62 -5.85
C GLN A 151 -8.69 15.86 -4.76
N ALA A 152 -9.97 15.52 -5.00
CA ALA A 152 -11.02 15.63 -3.99
C ALA A 152 -10.73 14.75 -2.76
N PHE A 153 -10.20 13.53 -2.95
CA PHE A 153 -9.73 12.71 -1.84
C PHE A 153 -8.63 13.41 -1.04
N ASN A 154 -7.61 13.94 -1.74
CA ASN A 154 -6.49 14.64 -1.10
C ASN A 154 -6.93 15.88 -0.33
N THR A 155 -7.89 16.65 -0.85
CA THR A 155 -8.40 17.85 -0.16
C THR A 155 -9.26 17.52 1.05
N LEU A 156 -9.58 16.25 1.32
CA LEU A 156 -10.31 15.81 2.51
C LEU A 156 -9.43 15.13 3.56
N LEU A 157 -8.17 14.82 3.25
CA LEU A 157 -7.20 14.35 4.26
C LEU A 157 -6.90 15.46 5.26
N ARG A 158 -6.91 15.14 6.56
CA ARG A 158 -6.73 16.13 7.63
C ARG A 158 -5.80 15.60 8.71
N PRO A 159 -4.80 16.38 9.15
CA PRO A 159 -4.01 16.04 10.33
C PRO A 159 -4.89 15.82 11.57
N SER A 160 -4.39 15.06 12.54
CA SER A 160 -5.14 14.69 13.75
C SER A 160 -5.63 15.89 14.57
N LEU A 161 -4.92 17.02 14.50
CA LEU A 161 -5.27 18.27 15.20
C LEU A 161 -6.64 18.86 14.81
N PHE A 162 -7.19 18.45 13.65
CA PHE A 162 -8.52 18.90 13.21
C PHE A 162 -9.66 18.15 13.90
N PHE A 163 -9.36 17.16 14.75
CA PHE A 163 -10.34 16.31 15.40
C PHE A 163 -10.26 16.41 16.92
N GLN A 164 -11.42 16.30 17.58
CA GLN A 164 -11.48 16.35 19.05
C GLN A 164 -10.95 15.08 19.72
N THR A 165 -11.00 13.94 19.02
CA THR A 165 -10.59 12.63 19.53
C THR A 165 -9.89 11.81 18.45
N ALA A 166 -9.04 10.86 18.87
CA ALA A 166 -8.41 9.91 17.95
C ALA A 166 -9.45 9.06 17.20
N ASP A 167 -10.51 8.61 17.89
CA ASP A 167 -11.58 7.84 17.24
C ASP A 167 -12.31 8.64 16.15
N ALA A 168 -12.49 9.97 16.33
CA ALA A 168 -13.09 10.83 15.30
C ALA A 168 -12.15 11.00 14.10
N CYS A 169 -10.84 11.14 14.33
CA CYS A 169 -9.83 11.16 13.28
C CYS A 169 -9.81 9.86 12.47
N ASP A 170 -9.74 8.71 13.16
CA ASP A 170 -9.77 7.40 12.53
C ASP A 170 -11.06 7.21 11.72
N ARG A 171 -12.22 7.58 12.31
CA ARG A 171 -13.51 7.44 11.64
C ARG A 171 -13.60 8.28 10.36
N HIS A 172 -13.15 9.54 10.40
CA HIS A 172 -13.13 10.41 9.23
C HIS A 172 -12.36 9.78 8.06
N HIS A 173 -11.14 9.30 8.33
CA HIS A 173 -10.31 8.69 7.30
C HIS A 173 -10.87 7.34 6.82
N LEU A 174 -11.46 6.54 7.71
CA LEU A 174 -12.13 5.30 7.35
C LEU A 174 -13.34 5.54 6.43
N ASP A 175 -14.16 6.55 6.72
CA ASP A 175 -15.31 6.92 5.90
C ASP A 175 -14.87 7.46 4.53
N LEU A 176 -13.81 8.27 4.50
CA LEU A 176 -13.22 8.77 3.26
C LEU A 176 -12.69 7.63 2.37
N LEU A 177 -11.96 6.67 2.96
CA LEU A 177 -11.47 5.48 2.25
C LEU A 177 -12.63 4.60 1.77
N ALA A 178 -13.65 4.37 2.62
CA ALA A 178 -14.80 3.57 2.26
C ALA A 178 -15.58 4.15 1.08
N ALA A 179 -15.77 5.47 1.05
CA ALA A 179 -16.37 6.15 -0.08
C ALA A 179 -15.54 5.96 -1.37
N PHE A 180 -14.21 6.12 -1.28
CA PHE A 180 -13.31 5.97 -2.42
C PHE A 180 -13.30 4.53 -2.98
N TYR A 181 -13.10 3.52 -2.12
CA TYR A 181 -13.10 2.10 -2.54
C TYR A 181 -14.46 1.67 -3.11
N THR A 182 -15.58 2.14 -2.52
CA THR A 182 -16.92 1.87 -3.04
C THR A 182 -17.09 2.45 -4.45
N ALA A 183 -16.75 3.72 -4.64
CA ALA A 183 -16.82 4.37 -5.93
C ALA A 183 -15.93 3.66 -6.98
N GLN A 184 -14.69 3.32 -6.60
CA GLN A 184 -13.77 2.63 -7.50
C GLN A 184 -14.26 1.22 -7.88
N SER A 185 -14.82 0.46 -6.93
CA SER A 185 -15.36 -0.87 -7.20
C SER A 185 -16.57 -0.88 -8.16
N ALA A 186 -17.23 0.27 -8.33
CA ALA A 186 -18.29 0.43 -9.33
C ALA A 186 -17.74 0.65 -10.75
N VAL A 187 -16.47 1.04 -10.89
CA VAL A 187 -15.80 1.34 -12.17
C VAL A 187 -14.88 0.19 -12.61
N ASP A 188 -14.27 -0.51 -11.65
CA ASP A 188 -13.35 -1.63 -11.86
C ASP A 188 -13.79 -2.84 -11.01
N ASP A 189 -14.24 -3.90 -11.69
CA ASP A 189 -14.67 -5.16 -11.09
C ASP A 189 -13.52 -5.95 -10.43
N ARG A 190 -12.27 -5.50 -10.67
CA ARG A 190 -11.05 -6.03 -10.05
C ARG A 190 -10.65 -5.26 -8.79
N VAL A 191 -11.48 -4.34 -8.31
CA VAL A 191 -11.30 -3.64 -7.04
C VAL A 191 -12.47 -3.97 -6.12
N THR A 192 -12.19 -4.39 -4.89
CA THR A 192 -13.27 -4.61 -3.91
C THR A 192 -13.58 -3.34 -3.12
N ALA A 193 -14.85 -3.15 -2.76
CA ALA A 193 -15.27 -2.11 -1.80
C ALA A 193 -14.77 -2.37 -0.37
N THR A 194 -14.36 -3.61 -0.07
CA THR A 194 -13.70 -3.94 1.20
C THR A 194 -12.20 -3.76 1.09
N PHE A 195 -11.57 -3.34 2.18
CA PHE A 195 -10.15 -3.02 2.23
C PHE A 195 -9.61 -3.25 3.64
N ASP A 196 -8.30 -3.37 3.78
CA ASP A 196 -7.63 -3.20 5.07
C ASP A 196 -6.91 -1.85 5.05
N VAL A 197 -6.81 -1.22 6.22
CA VAL A 197 -6.02 0.00 6.39
C VAL A 197 -5.21 -0.06 7.67
N PHE A 198 -3.98 0.44 7.58
CA PHE A 198 -3.11 0.72 8.70
C PHE A 198 -2.90 2.23 8.83
N MET A 199 -3.11 2.76 10.03
CA MET A 199 -2.85 4.16 10.37
C MET A 199 -1.76 4.23 11.43
N LEU A 200 -0.67 4.95 11.16
CA LEU A 200 0.51 5.06 12.02
C LEU A 200 0.71 6.49 12.49
N ASP A 201 0.68 6.74 13.79
CA ASP A 201 1.13 8.01 14.37
C ASP A 201 2.65 8.15 14.19
N LYS A 202 3.09 9.19 13.47
CA LYS A 202 4.50 9.36 13.09
C LYS A 202 5.40 9.66 14.28
N ARG A 203 4.87 10.23 15.36
CA ARG A 203 5.67 10.64 16.51
C ARG A 203 5.89 9.48 17.47
N THR A 204 4.86 8.68 17.71
CA THR A 204 4.85 7.61 18.71
C THR A 204 5.10 6.23 18.14
N GLY A 205 4.95 6.05 16.81
CA GLY A 205 4.98 4.74 16.18
C GLY A 205 3.77 3.85 16.52
N THR A 206 2.76 4.41 17.19
CA THR A 206 1.53 3.65 17.49
C THR A 206 0.75 3.46 16.20
N GLY A 207 0.45 2.20 15.89
CA GLY A 207 -0.27 1.82 14.68
C GLY A 207 -1.62 1.20 14.98
N THR A 208 -2.64 1.44 14.15
CA THR A 208 -3.95 0.78 14.26
C THR A 208 -4.33 0.13 12.94
N PHE A 209 -4.71 -1.15 13.01
CA PHE A 209 -5.24 -1.91 11.88
C PHE A 209 -6.76 -1.95 11.91
N TRP A 210 -7.34 -1.66 10.76
CA TRP A 210 -8.78 -1.67 10.55
C TRP A 210 -9.13 -2.53 9.33
N HIS A 211 -10.26 -3.21 9.44
CA HIS A 211 -10.96 -3.80 8.31
C HIS A 211 -12.02 -2.80 7.83
N GLY A 212 -11.78 -2.22 6.67
CA GLY A 212 -12.70 -1.36 5.96
C GLY A 212 -13.77 -2.15 5.22
N SER A 213 -15.02 -1.79 5.48
CA SER A 213 -16.17 -2.13 4.65
C SER A 213 -17.12 -0.92 4.69
N PRO A 214 -18.25 -0.91 3.96
CA PRO A 214 -19.28 0.12 4.13
C PRO A 214 -19.70 0.34 5.61
N ALA A 215 -19.44 -0.66 6.49
CA ALA A 215 -19.37 -0.50 7.94
C ALA A 215 -17.97 -0.91 8.48
N PRO A 216 -17.04 0.02 8.72
CA PRO A 216 -15.68 -0.29 9.19
C PRO A 216 -15.64 -0.97 10.56
N ARG A 217 -14.69 -1.89 10.76
CA ARG A 217 -14.45 -2.59 12.05
C ARG A 217 -12.96 -2.53 12.42
N ARG A 218 -12.65 -2.24 13.70
CA ARG A 218 -11.27 -2.27 14.22
C ARG A 218 -10.79 -3.71 14.35
N LEU A 219 -9.56 -4.00 13.94
CA LEU A 219 -8.96 -5.33 14.10
C LEU A 219 -8.01 -5.38 15.30
N THR A 220 -6.98 -4.51 15.31
CA THR A 220 -5.89 -4.59 16.30
C THR A 220 -5.19 -3.24 16.45
N ARG A 221 -4.59 -2.97 17.62
CA ARG A 221 -3.69 -1.84 17.88
C ARG A 221 -2.27 -2.36 18.13
N MET A 222 -1.26 -1.80 17.45
CA MET A 222 0.16 -1.99 17.74
C MET A 222 0.64 -0.87 18.67
N ASN A 223 1.22 -1.24 19.81
CA ASN A 223 1.91 -0.29 20.69
C ASN A 223 3.34 -0.10 20.17
N GLY A 224 3.78 1.15 20.02
CA GLY A 224 5.17 1.44 19.67
C GLY A 224 6.07 1.29 20.89
N ASP A 225 7.04 0.36 20.83
CA ASP A 225 8.22 0.43 21.69
C ASP A 225 9.24 1.31 20.96
N ALA A 226 9.40 2.54 21.45
CA ALA A 226 10.34 3.54 20.93
C ALA A 226 11.80 3.20 21.28
#